data_AF-A0A7V1Y4X7-F1
#
_entry.id   AF-A0A7V1Y4X7-F1
#
_cell.length_a   1.000
_cell.length_b   1.000
_cell.length_c   1.000
_cell.angle_alpha   90.00
_cell.angle_beta   90.00
_cell.angle_gamma   90.00
#
_symmetry.space_group_name_H-M   'P 1'
#
loop_
_entity.id
_entity.type
_entity.pdbx_description
1 polymer ?
#
loop_
_entity_poly.entity_id
_entity_poly.type
_entity_poly.pdbx_seq_one_letter_code
_entity_poly.pdbx_strand_id
1 'polypeptide(L)'
;MNRSELPADLEAFVQQALAEGTYRSEAELVADGLRLLRERHQRREGHPRNGTPHVPIWEVFQESLTDIPEEEIDLLPHDAAEQHDHYLYGTPKKSA
;
A
#
# COMPACT_ATOMS: atom_id res chain seq x y z
N MET A 1 31.33 -9.55 1.41
CA MET A 1 30.42 -9.43 0.24
C MET A 1 31.28 -9.10 -0.97
N ASN A 2 31.16 -9.85 -2.08
CA ASN A 2 31.84 -9.51 -3.32
C ASN A 2 31.04 -8.41 -4.03
N ARG A 3 31.55 -7.18 -4.03
CA ARG A 3 30.90 -6.02 -4.68
C ARG A 3 30.72 -6.18 -6.19
N SER A 4 31.49 -7.09 -6.80
CA SER A 4 31.52 -7.38 -8.24
C SER A 4 30.24 -7.99 -8.80
N GLU A 5 29.30 -8.42 -7.96
CA GLU A 5 28.03 -9.05 -8.36
C GLU A 5 26.84 -8.09 -8.27
N LEU A 6 27.04 -6.86 -7.78
CA LEU A 6 25.97 -5.87 -7.69
C LEU A 6 25.74 -5.22 -9.06
N PRO A 7 24.46 -5.06 -9.47
CA PRO A 7 24.09 -4.19 -10.58
C PRO A 7 24.70 -2.79 -10.45
N ALA A 8 25.11 -2.20 -11.58
CA ALA A 8 25.83 -0.93 -11.59
C ALA A 8 25.03 0.23 -10.97
N ASP A 9 23.71 0.20 -11.10
CA ASP A 9 22.80 1.16 -10.47
C ASP A 9 22.81 1.07 -8.94
N LEU A 10 22.87 -0.14 -8.39
CA LEU A 10 22.95 -0.34 -6.94
C LEU A 10 24.32 0.04 -6.37
N GLU A 11 25.39 -0.20 -7.13
CA GLU A 11 26.72 0.28 -6.72
C GLU A 11 26.78 1.81 -6.67
N ALA A 12 26.23 2.50 -7.68
CA ALA A 12 26.15 3.95 -7.70
C ALA A 12 25.34 4.48 -6.50
N PHE A 13 24.22 3.84 -6.17
CA PHE A 13 23.41 4.18 -4.99
C PHE A 13 24.22 4.06 -3.68
N VAL A 14 24.93 2.95 -3.48
CA VAL A 14 25.77 2.76 -2.27
C VAL A 14 26.84 3.84 -2.16
N GLN A 15 27.52 4.15 -3.27
CA GLN A 15 28.55 5.19 -3.29
C GLN A 15 27.97 6.57 -2.93
N GLN A 16 26.82 6.93 -3.52
CA GLN A 16 26.14 8.18 -3.25
C GLN A 16 25.71 8.28 -1.78
N ALA A 17 25.08 7.23 -1.24
CA ALA A 17 24.57 7.24 0.13
C ALA A 17 25.69 7.36 1.19
N LEU A 18 26.89 6.85 0.89
CA LEU A 18 28.08 7.04 1.73
C LEU A 18 28.69 8.44 1.56
N ALA A 19 28.73 8.97 0.33
CA ALA A 19 29.27 10.30 0.05
C ALA A 19 28.41 11.41 0.71
N GLU A 20 27.10 11.22 0.76
CA GLU A 20 26.15 12.13 1.43
C GLU A 20 26.23 12.04 2.96
N GLY A 21 26.88 11.01 3.51
CA GLY A 21 26.99 10.80 4.96
C GLY A 21 25.71 10.27 5.61
N THR A 22 24.71 9.88 4.83
CA THR A 22 23.46 9.25 5.30
C THR A 22 23.75 7.97 6.08
N TYR A 23 24.80 7.25 5.69
CA TYR A 23 25.30 6.06 6.40
C TYR A 23 26.80 6.21 6.66
N ARG A 24 27.25 5.77 7.84
CA ARG A 24 28.66 5.84 8.26
C ARG A 24 29.51 4.72 7.65
N SER A 25 28.86 3.66 7.17
CA SER A 25 29.52 2.54 6.52
C SER A 25 28.56 1.78 5.61
N GLU A 26 29.11 1.06 4.64
CA GLU A 26 28.35 0.16 3.77
C GLU A 26 27.58 -0.91 4.59
N ALA A 27 28.19 -1.40 5.67
CA ALA A 27 27.55 -2.38 6.55
C ALA A 27 26.28 -1.84 7.23
N GLU A 28 26.27 -0.56 7.62
CA GLU A 28 25.10 0.11 8.20
C GLU A 28 23.97 0.23 7.17
N LEU A 29 24.30 0.64 5.95
CA LEU A 29 23.37 0.71 4.83
C LEU A 29 22.75 -0.66 4.52
N VAL A 30 23.58 -1.70 4.42
CA VAL A 30 23.12 -3.07 4.15
C VAL A 30 22.25 -3.59 5.28
N ALA A 31 22.61 -3.33 6.54
CA ALA A 31 21.81 -3.75 7.69
C ALA A 31 20.42 -3.11 7.67
N ASP A 32 20.34 -1.81 7.34
CA ASP A 32 19.07 -1.10 7.21
C ASP A 32 18.23 -1.61 6.03
N GLY A 33 18.86 -1.81 4.87
CA GLY A 33 18.22 -2.41 3.70
C GLY A 33 17.64 -3.80 3.98
N LEU A 34 18.40 -4.67 4.66
CA LEU A 34 17.93 -6.00 5.06
C LEU A 34 16.79 -5.94 6.08
N ARG A 35 16.81 -4.97 6.99
CA ARG A 35 15.71 -4.73 7.93
C ARG A 35 14.43 -4.35 7.19
N LEU A 36 14.50 -3.41 6.24
CA LEU A 36 13.37 -3.00 5.41
C LEU A 36 12.82 -4.15 4.55
N LEU A 37 13.71 -4.96 3.95
CA LEU A 37 13.31 -6.14 3.18
C LEU A 37 12.60 -7.17 4.05
N ARG A 38 13.09 -7.42 5.27
CA ARG A 38 12.45 -8.32 6.24
C ARG A 38 11.06 -7.82 6.63
N GLU A 39 10.89 -6.54 6.90
CA GLU A 39 9.59 -5.96 7.24
C GLU A 39 8.61 -6.04 6.06
N ARG A 40 9.08 -5.76 4.84
CA ARG A 40 8.26 -5.91 3.62
C ARG A 40 7.84 -7.36 3.42
N HIS A 41 8.74 -8.32 3.65
CA HIS A 41 8.44 -9.74 3.58
C HIS A 41 7.38 -10.10 4.63
N GLN A 42 7.52 -9.64 5.87
CA GLN A 42 6.52 -9.86 6.92
C GLN A 42 5.17 -9.23 6.62
N ARG A 43 5.11 -8.06 5.96
CA ARG A 43 3.83 -7.47 5.52
C ARG A 43 3.18 -8.24 4.37
N ARG A 44 3.98 -8.81 3.47
CA ARG A 44 3.50 -9.67 2.38
C ARG A 44 3.01 -11.02 2.90
N GLU A 45 3.73 -11.61 3.84
CA GLU A 45 3.37 -12.88 4.50
C GLU A 45 2.32 -12.72 5.62
N GLY A 46 2.20 -11.51 6.18
CA GLY A 46 1.20 -11.12 7.18
C GLY A 46 -0.16 -10.77 6.59
N HIS A 47 -0.28 -10.78 5.26
CA HIS A 47 -1.55 -11.03 4.61
C HIS A 47 -1.83 -12.53 4.76
N PRO A 48 -2.92 -12.96 5.42
CA PRO A 48 -3.07 -14.36 5.77
C PRO A 48 -3.21 -15.21 4.51
N ARG A 49 -2.11 -15.84 4.08
CA ARG A 49 -2.15 -17.03 3.21
C ARG A 49 -2.22 -18.32 4.04
N ASN A 50 -2.26 -18.21 5.37
CA ASN A 50 -2.32 -19.35 6.29
C ASN A 50 -3.56 -19.24 7.20
N GLY A 51 -4.61 -20.00 6.87
CA GLY A 51 -5.60 -20.51 7.82
C GLY A 51 -6.90 -19.73 8.01
N THR A 52 -6.98 -18.44 7.67
CA THR A 52 -8.28 -17.74 7.65
C THR A 52 -8.89 -17.85 6.25
N PRO A 53 -10.17 -18.24 6.12
CA PRO A 53 -10.86 -18.20 4.83
C PRO A 53 -10.67 -16.83 4.18
N HIS A 54 -10.35 -16.79 2.89
CA HIS A 54 -10.34 -15.54 2.14
C HIS A 54 -11.78 -15.01 2.09
N VAL A 55 -12.07 -14.03 2.94
CA VAL A 55 -13.33 -13.29 2.92
C VAL A 55 -13.21 -12.26 1.79
N PRO A 56 -14.04 -12.33 0.75
CA PRO A 56 -14.12 -11.29 -0.26
C PRO A 56 -14.38 -9.93 0.39
N ILE A 57 -13.79 -8.87 -0.16
CA ILE A 57 -13.92 -7.52 0.40
C ILE A 57 -15.38 -7.05 0.50
N TRP A 58 -16.28 -7.54 -0.36
CA TRP A 58 -17.71 -7.19 -0.31
C TRP A 58 -18.42 -7.76 0.94
N GLU A 59 -17.99 -8.91 1.47
CA GLU A 59 -18.54 -9.47 2.71
C GLU A 59 -18.15 -8.58 3.91
N VAL A 60 -16.93 -8.06 3.93
CA VAL A 60 -16.45 -7.10 4.95
C VAL A 60 -17.29 -5.81 4.93
N PHE A 61 -17.60 -5.31 3.73
CA PHE A 61 -18.46 -4.13 3.59
C PHE A 61 -19.89 -4.40 4.03
N GLN A 62 -20.46 -5.58 3.75
CA GLN A 62 -21.80 -5.93 4.23
C GLN A 62 -21.89 -6.00 5.75
N GLU A 63 -20.90 -6.59 6.42
CA GLU A 63 -20.83 -6.59 7.87
C GLU A 63 -20.83 -5.14 8.40
N SER A 64 -20.01 -4.28 7.79
CA SER A 64 -19.88 -2.88 8.20
C SER A 64 -21.15 -2.05 7.92
N LEU A 65 -21.90 -2.37 6.85
CA LEU A 65 -23.15 -1.70 6.52
C LEU A 65 -24.24 -1.90 7.59
N THR A 66 -24.16 -2.98 8.37
CA THR A 66 -25.13 -3.28 9.44
C THR A 66 -25.07 -2.25 10.58
N ASP A 67 -23.92 -1.60 10.76
CA ASP A 67 -23.70 -0.59 11.80
C ASP A 67 -24.08 0.83 11.36
N ILE A 68 -24.52 1.03 10.11
CA ILE A 68 -24.87 2.33 9.56
C ILE A 68 -26.37 2.62 9.81
N PRO A 69 -26.72 3.77 10.41
CA PRO A 69 -28.11 4.20 10.55
C PRO A 69 -28.81 4.43 9.21
N GLU A 70 -30.12 4.16 9.13
CA GLU A 70 -30.90 4.32 7.88
C GLU A 70 -30.85 5.75 7.35
N GLU A 71 -30.85 6.75 8.24
CA GLU A 71 -30.75 8.15 7.86
C GLU A 71 -29.45 8.51 7.12
N GLU A 72 -28.35 7.79 7.39
CA GLU A 72 -27.08 7.96 6.70
C GLU A 72 -27.05 7.19 5.37
N ILE A 73 -27.77 6.06 5.30
CA ILE A 73 -27.95 5.29 4.06
C ILE A 73 -28.76 6.12 3.05
N ASP A 74 -29.78 6.85 3.52
CA ASP A 74 -30.60 7.74 2.69
C ASP A 74 -29.81 8.92 2.08
N LEU A 75 -28.66 9.28 2.68
CA LEU A 75 -27.75 10.30 2.14
C LEU A 75 -26.85 9.75 1.02
N LEU A 76 -26.77 8.44 0.86
CA LEU A 76 -25.95 7.83 -0.17
C LEU A 76 -26.51 8.09 -1.58
N PRO A 77 -25.63 8.18 -2.58
CA PRO A 77 -26.08 8.36 -3.94
C PRO A 77 -26.84 7.13 -4.48
N HIS A 78 -28.05 7.36 -5.01
CA HIS A 78 -28.89 6.30 -5.59
C HIS A 78 -28.26 5.59 -6.79
N ASP A 79 -27.28 6.20 -7.46
CA ASP A 79 -26.56 5.61 -8.59
C ASP A 79 -25.35 4.76 -8.13
N ALA A 80 -25.28 4.40 -6.84
CA ALA A 80 -24.19 3.65 -6.24
C ALA A 80 -22.80 4.28 -6.51
N ALA A 81 -22.78 5.60 -6.64
CA ALA A 81 -21.60 6.38 -7.00
C ALA A 81 -21.00 6.07 -8.38
N GLU A 82 -21.76 5.55 -9.34
CA GLU A 82 -21.28 5.24 -10.71
C GLU A 82 -20.51 6.41 -11.35
N GLN A 83 -20.93 7.64 -11.05
CA GLN A 83 -20.34 8.86 -11.60
C GLN A 83 -19.20 9.39 -10.72
N HIS A 84 -18.08 8.67 -10.63
CA HIS A 84 -16.96 9.01 -9.73
C HIS A 84 -16.48 10.47 -9.86
N ASP A 85 -16.36 11.02 -11.07
CA ASP A 85 -15.89 12.41 -11.26
C ASP A 85 -16.81 13.44 -10.59
N HIS A 86 -18.12 13.16 -10.56
CA HIS A 86 -19.08 14.01 -9.88
C HIS A 86 -18.85 14.01 -8.37
N TYR A 87 -18.64 12.84 -7.77
CA TYR A 87 -18.45 12.71 -6.32
C TYR A 87 -17.05 13.11 -5.84
N LEU A 88 -16.04 12.95 -6.69
CA LEU A 88 -14.65 13.29 -6.37
C LEU A 88 -14.33 14.76 -6.66
N TYR A 89 -14.86 15.31 -7.76
CA TYR A 89 -14.46 16.61 -8.28
C TYR A 89 -15.62 17.60 -8.47
N GLY A 90 -16.86 17.20 -8.18
CA GLY A 90 -18.03 18.07 -8.33
C GLY A 90 -18.41 18.34 -9.79
N THR A 91 -17.95 17.53 -10.75
CA THR A 91 -18.34 17.69 -12.15
C THR A 91 -19.85 17.47 -12.31
N PRO A 92 -20.54 18.11 -13.27
CA PRO A 92 -21.97 17.89 -13.48
C PRO A 92 -22.31 16.41 -13.71
N LYS A 93 -23.44 15.95 -13.16
CA LYS A 93 -23.92 14.58 -13.44
C LYS A 93 -24.24 14.43 -14.92
N LYS A 94 -23.83 13.31 -15.50
CA LYS A 94 -24.25 12.84 -16.82
C LYS A 94 -25.71 12.42 -16.71
N SER A 95 -26.56 12.99 -17.57
CA SER A 95 -27.96 12.54 -17.71
C SER A 95 -27.98 11.09 -18.19
N ALA A 96 -28.83 10.28 -17.58
CA ALA A 96 -29.10 8.89 -17.99
C ALA A 96 -29.89 8.82 -19.30
#